data_AF-A0A7G3AME1-F1
#
_entry.id   AF-A0A7G3AME1-F1
#
_cell.length_a   1.000
_cell.length_b   1.000
_cell.length_c   1.000
_cell.angle_alpha   90.00
_cell.angle_beta   90.00
_cell.angle_gamma   90.00
#
_symmetry.space_group_name_H-M   'P 1'
#
loop_
_entity.id
_entity.type
_entity.pdbx_description
1 polymer ?
#
loop_
_entity_poly.entity_id
_entity_poly.type
_entity_poly.pdbx_seq_one_letter_code
_entity_poly.pdbx_strand_id
1 'polypeptide(L)'
;MISYAISLLIGFVFSKWGAAVAALVYVAYKWSISPFDTWEKRGVKSIPPVPFFGNFKEVLLQTKTFNDATNEQYNYFPNEQVFGIYQLRQPLLMIRD
;
A
#
# COMPACT_ATOMS: atom_id res chain seq x y z
N MET A 1 -33.19 -1.53 -20.86
CA MET A 1 -31.74 -1.19 -20.87
C MET A 1 -31.08 -1.42 -19.50
N ILE A 2 -31.60 -0.86 -18.40
CA ILE A 2 -31.03 -1.05 -17.04
C ILE A 2 -31.02 -2.52 -16.58
N SER A 3 -32.12 -3.25 -16.76
CA SER A 3 -32.21 -4.68 -16.39
C SER A 3 -31.20 -5.56 -17.17
N TYR A 4 -30.92 -5.24 -18.42
CA TYR A 4 -29.94 -5.97 -19.24
C TYR A 4 -28.50 -5.73 -18.75
N ALA A 5 -28.16 -4.49 -18.39
CA ALA A 5 -26.86 -4.15 -17.82
C ALA A 5 -26.64 -4.86 -16.47
N ILE A 6 -27.67 -4.96 -15.63
CA ILE A 6 -27.62 -5.69 -14.35
C ILE A 6 -27.39 -7.19 -14.58
N SER A 7 -28.13 -7.82 -15.49
CA SER A 7 -27.96 -9.24 -15.79
C SER A 7 -26.57 -9.57 -16.36
N LEU A 8 -26.00 -8.67 -17.17
CA LEU A 8 -24.63 -8.81 -17.67
C LEU A 8 -23.58 -8.71 -16.54
N LEU A 9 -23.75 -7.78 -15.61
CA LEU A 9 -22.86 -7.65 -14.45
C LEU A 9 -22.94 -8.88 -13.55
N ILE A 10 -24.14 -9.38 -13.26
CA ILE A 10 -24.35 -10.60 -12.47
C ILE A 10 -23.71 -11.80 -13.18
N GLY A 11 -23.98 -11.96 -14.48
CA GLY A 11 -23.38 -13.03 -15.29
C GLY A 11 -21.85 -12.97 -15.28
N PHE A 12 -21.26 -11.78 -15.36
CA PHE A 12 -19.81 -11.61 -15.29
C PHE A 12 -19.24 -11.98 -13.91
N VAL A 13 -19.87 -11.53 -12.82
CA VAL A 13 -19.45 -11.83 -11.44
C VAL A 13 -19.45 -13.33 -11.16
N PHE A 14 -20.49 -14.06 -11.61
CA PHE A 14 -20.60 -15.51 -11.44
C PHE A 14 -19.91 -16.32 -12.55
N SER A 15 -19.23 -15.65 -13.50
CA SER A 15 -18.46 -16.33 -14.55
C SER A 15 -17.06 -16.69 -14.10
N LYS A 16 -16.43 -17.63 -14.82
CA LYS A 16 -15.00 -17.94 -14.67
C LYS A 16 -14.09 -16.72 -14.82
N TRP A 17 -14.50 -15.71 -15.59
CA TRP A 17 -13.75 -14.47 -15.77
C TRP A 17 -13.81 -13.58 -14.54
N GLY A 18 -14.98 -13.49 -13.88
CA GLY A 18 -15.12 -12.80 -12.59
C GLY A 18 -14.24 -13.43 -11.51
N ALA A 19 -14.24 -14.76 -11.42
CA ALA A 19 -13.37 -15.50 -10.51
C ALA A 19 -11.87 -15.29 -10.81
N ALA A 20 -11.49 -15.30 -12.10
CA ALA A 20 -10.11 -15.04 -12.51
C ALA A 20 -9.65 -13.62 -12.15
N VAL A 21 -10.50 -12.61 -12.34
CA VAL A 21 -10.22 -11.22 -11.94
C VAL A 21 -10.09 -11.11 -10.43
N ALA A 22 -10.98 -11.73 -9.65
CA ALA A 22 -10.91 -11.74 -8.20
C ALA A 22 -9.61 -12.40 -7.70
N ALA A 23 -9.21 -13.53 -8.29
CA ALA A 23 -7.96 -14.20 -7.98
C ALA A 23 -6.75 -13.32 -8.31
N LEU A 24 -6.76 -12.64 -9.47
CA LEU A 24 -5.69 -11.72 -9.87
C LEU A 24 -5.57 -10.53 -8.90
N VAL A 25 -6.68 -9.92 -8.51
CA VAL A 25 -6.72 -8.82 -7.54
C VAL A 25 -6.18 -9.29 -6.18
N TYR A 26 -6.59 -10.48 -5.73
CA TYR A 26 -6.10 -11.07 -4.48
C TYR A 26 -4.58 -11.30 -4.52
N VAL A 27 -4.06 -11.90 -5.60
CA VAL A 27 -2.63 -12.14 -5.78
C VAL A 27 -1.86 -10.82 -5.83
N ALA A 28 -2.35 -9.82 -6.58
CA ALA A 28 -1.72 -8.51 -6.67
C ALA A 28 -1.69 -7.81 -5.30
N TYR A 29 -2.79 -7.88 -4.53
CA TYR A 29 -2.85 -7.35 -3.17
C TYR A 29 -1.85 -8.05 -2.25
N LYS A 30 -1.82 -9.39 -2.24
CA LYS A 30 -0.89 -10.16 -1.41
C LYS A 30 0.57 -9.92 -1.78
N TRP A 31 0.88 -9.87 -3.08
CA TRP A 31 2.21 -9.52 -3.58
C TRP A 31 2.64 -8.13 -3.13
N SER A 32 1.71 -7.17 -3.16
CA SER A 32 1.98 -5.82 -2.73
C SER A 32 2.32 -5.72 -1.24
N ILE A 33 1.59 -6.41 -0.37
CA ILE A 33 1.77 -6.29 1.08
C ILE A 33 2.80 -7.28 1.66
N SER A 34 3.31 -8.20 0.84
CA SER A 34 4.22 -9.25 1.28
C SER A 34 5.49 -8.78 2.01
N PRO A 35 6.08 -7.59 1.75
CA PRO A 35 7.28 -7.14 2.48
C PRO A 35 6.96 -6.30 3.72
N PHE A 36 5.69 -5.95 3.97
CA PHE A 36 5.31 -4.97 4.99
C PHE A 36 5.45 -5.44 6.44
N ASP A 37 5.81 -6.70 6.64
CA ASP A 37 6.14 -7.29 7.95
C ASP A 37 7.65 -7.22 8.29
N THR A 38 8.47 -6.63 7.42
CA THR A 38 9.94 -6.59 7.59
C THR A 38 10.36 -5.91 8.89
N TRP A 39 9.77 -4.75 9.21
CA TRP A 39 10.12 -3.99 10.41
C TRP A 39 9.57 -4.61 11.69
N GLU A 40 8.34 -5.11 11.64
CA GLU A 40 7.72 -5.85 12.75
C GLU A 40 8.57 -7.07 13.15
N LYS A 41 9.00 -7.88 12.17
CA LYS A 41 9.90 -9.02 12.39
C LYS A 41 11.25 -8.64 13.01
N ARG A 42 11.68 -7.39 12.86
CA ARG A 42 12.93 -6.86 13.40
C ARG A 42 12.74 -6.12 14.73
N GLY A 43 11.51 -6.03 15.24
CA GLY A 43 11.20 -5.27 16.46
C GLY A 43 11.33 -3.76 16.29
N VAL A 44 11.25 -3.25 15.05
CA VAL A 44 11.36 -1.82 14.73
C VAL A 44 9.96 -1.27 14.44
N LYS A 45 9.59 -0.14 15.07
CA LYS A 45 8.35 0.58 14.75
C LYS A 45 8.38 1.04 13.31
N SER A 46 7.25 0.99 12.60
CA SER A 46 7.17 1.50 11.23
C SER A 46 5.89 2.26 10.96
N ILE A 47 5.96 3.26 10.09
CA ILE A 47 4.76 3.97 9.62
C ILE A 47 3.91 2.98 8.81
N PRO A 48 2.60 2.83 9.09
CA PRO A 48 1.73 1.91 8.35
C PRO A 48 1.77 2.17 6.84
N PRO A 49 2.24 1.22 6.02
CA PRO A 49 2.32 1.39 4.57
C PRO A 49 0.97 1.17 3.89
N VAL A 50 0.76 1.85 2.77
CA VAL A 50 -0.41 1.66 1.90
C VAL A 50 -0.08 0.60 0.85
N PRO A 51 -0.98 -0.37 0.56
CA PRO A 51 -0.81 -1.30 -0.55
C PRO A 51 -0.46 -0.57 -1.86
N PHE A 52 0.52 -1.10 -2.57
CA PHE A 52 1.17 -0.65 -3.80
C PHE A 52 2.05 0.58 -3.66
N PHE A 53 1.79 1.45 -2.70
CA PHE A 53 2.44 2.76 -2.59
C PHE A 53 3.48 2.86 -1.45
N GLY A 54 3.43 1.97 -0.47
CA GLY A 54 4.24 2.12 0.75
C GLY A 54 3.82 3.38 1.50
N ASN A 55 4.78 4.18 1.97
CA ASN A 55 4.53 5.44 2.68
C ASN A 55 4.62 6.69 1.78
N PHE A 56 4.76 6.53 0.46
CA PHE A 56 4.96 7.64 -0.50
C PHE A 56 3.77 7.81 -1.47
N LYS A 57 2.56 7.43 -1.05
CA LYS A 57 1.34 7.54 -1.87
C LYS A 57 1.13 8.96 -2.39
N GLU A 58 1.26 9.94 -1.52
CA GLU A 58 1.00 11.36 -1.82
C GLU A 58 2.03 11.93 -2.82
N VAL A 59 3.27 11.43 -2.78
CA VAL A 59 4.30 11.79 -3.77
C VAL A 59 3.99 11.19 -5.13
N LEU A 60 3.57 9.92 -5.16
CA LEU A 60 3.22 9.21 -6.40
C LEU A 60 1.94 9.75 -7.05
N LEU A 61 0.97 10.19 -6.24
CA LEU A 61 -0.25 10.88 -6.70
C LEU A 61 -0.03 12.37 -6.96
N GLN A 62 1.20 12.88 -6.82
CA GLN A 62 1.57 14.28 -7.02
C GLN A 62 0.78 15.27 -6.16
N THR A 63 0.26 14.82 -5.02
CA THR A 63 -0.48 15.66 -4.06
C THR A 63 0.43 16.32 -3.04
N LYS A 64 1.66 15.81 -2.85
CA LYS A 64 2.71 16.40 -2.00
C LYS A 64 4.07 16.31 -2.69
N THR A 65 4.96 17.24 -2.38
CA THR A 65 6.36 17.12 -2.81
C THR A 65 7.07 16.03 -2.01
N PHE A 66 8.19 15.52 -2.53
CA PHE A 66 9.03 14.57 -1.81
C PHE A 66 9.52 15.13 -0.47
N ASN A 67 9.84 16.42 -0.42
CA ASN A 67 10.31 17.08 0.80
C ASN A 67 9.19 17.18 1.86
N ASP A 68 7.98 17.56 1.47
CA ASP A 68 6.84 17.65 2.40
C ASP A 68 6.52 16.27 2.99
N ALA A 69 6.45 15.23 2.15
CA ALA A 69 6.20 13.87 2.60
C ALA A 69 7.32 13.35 3.52
N THR A 70 8.58 13.62 3.19
CA THR A 70 9.73 13.21 4.03
C THR A 70 9.72 13.93 5.37
N ASN A 71 9.41 15.23 5.40
CA ASN A 71 9.28 16.00 6.64
C ASN A 71 8.14 15.48 7.52
N GLU A 72 6.99 15.13 6.95
CA GLU A 72 5.89 14.52 7.70
C GLU A 72 6.26 13.15 8.26
N GLN A 73 6.93 12.31 7.45
CA GLN A 73 7.41 11.00 7.90
C GLN A 73 8.44 11.14 9.03
N TYR A 74 9.43 12.02 8.89
CA TYR A 74 10.47 12.29 9.89
C TYR A 74 9.87 12.66 11.26
N ASN A 75 8.77 13.41 11.26
CA ASN A 75 8.08 13.85 12.47
C ASN A 75 6.99 12.88 12.98
N TYR A 76 6.76 11.74 12.32
CA TYR A 76 5.69 10.79 12.69
C TYR A 76 5.91 10.13 14.05
N PHE A 77 7.17 9.84 14.40
CA PHE A 77 7.57 9.27 15.69
C PHE A 77 8.58 10.18 16.40
N PRO A 78 8.16 11.28 17.03
CA PRO A 78 9.07 12.30 17.58
C PRO A 78 9.93 11.80 18.75
N ASN A 79 9.56 10.66 19.37
CA ASN A 79 10.31 10.07 20.48
C ASN A 79 11.21 8.90 20.04
N GLU A 80 11.14 8.47 18.78
CA GLU A 80 11.95 7.38 18.25
C GLU A 80 13.13 7.96 17.46
N GLN A 81 14.34 7.43 17.68
CA GLN A 81 15.52 7.79 16.89
C GLN A 81 15.57 7.03 15.56
N VAL A 82 14.95 5.86 15.51
CA VAL A 82 14.99 4.98 14.35
C VAL A 82 13.62 4.33 14.17
N PHE A 83 13.09 4.38 12.96
CA PHE A 83 11.86 3.68 12.60
C PHE A 83 11.86 3.31 11.12
N GLY A 84 11.03 2.33 10.76
CA GLY A 84 10.89 1.83 9.41
C GLY A 84 9.87 2.61 8.59
N ILE A 85 10.18 2.78 7.31
CA ILE A 85 9.24 3.18 6.26
C ILE A 85 9.36 2.21 5.08
N TYR A 86 8.50 2.36 4.09
CA TYR A 86 8.49 1.60 2.85
C TYR A 86 8.39 2.55 1.66
N GLN A 87 9.39 2.52 0.78
CA GLN A 87 9.27 3.13 -0.55
C GLN A 87 8.72 2.07 -1.50
N LEU A 88 7.44 2.23 -1.87
CA LEU A 88 6.69 1.15 -2.54
C LEU A 88 6.76 -0.14 -1.69
N ARG A 89 7.46 -1.16 -2.20
CA ARG A 89 7.66 -2.47 -1.55
C ARG A 89 9.00 -2.56 -0.81
N GLN A 90 9.89 -1.59 -0.99
CA GLN A 90 11.24 -1.63 -0.42
C GLN A 90 11.25 -1.08 1.01
N PRO A 91 11.71 -1.87 2.01
CA PRO A 91 11.89 -1.36 3.36
C PRO A 91 13.05 -0.36 3.40
N LEU A 92 12.83 0.80 4.01
CA LEU A 92 13.84 1.82 4.29
C LEU A 92 13.86 2.16 5.78
N LEU A 93 15.06 2.39 6.31
CA LEU A 93 15.23 2.80 7.70
C LEU A 93 15.33 4.33 7.74
N MET A 94 14.44 4.97 8.50
CA MET A 94 14.52 6.39 8.78
C MET A 94 15.29 6.58 10.08
N ILE A 95 16.33 7.42 10.01
CA ILE A 95 17.18 7.78 11.14
C ILE A 95 16.91 9.25 11.45
N ARG A 96 16.61 9.53 12.71
CA ARG A 96 16.32 10.85 13.24
C ARG A 96 17.46 11.24 14.18
N ASP A 97 17.99 12.45 13.99
CA ASP A 97 18.96 13.08 14.89
C ASP A 97 18.29 13.69 16.14
#